data_AF-A0A1I4YGQ8-F1
#
_entry.id   AF-A0A1I4YGQ8-F1
#
_cell.length_a   1.000
_cell.length_b   1.000
_cell.length_c   1.000
_cell.angle_alpha   90.00
_cell.angle_beta   90.00
_cell.angle_gamma   90.00
#
_symmetry.space_group_name_H-M   'P 1'
#
loop_
_entity.id
_entity.type
_entity.pdbx_description
1 polymer ?
#
loop_
_entity_poly.entity_id
_entity_poly.type
_entity_poly.pdbx_seq_one_letter_code
_entity_poly.pdbx_strand_id
1 'polypeptide(L)'
;AGRSRVSRLFPAPYLETNHPDEHRRGEVAEHRNAHRPEGLLRALFDDQVHDSRAWFFYDLGRELGGSYFAERMLFFGERGRRELVLYREDNGQMIAVNPDPRPDANPPVLTEAERIARLQQAVMAPFNAFYAAREEGKDEQS
;
A
#
# COMPACT_ATOMS: atom_id res chain seq x y z
N ALA A 1 -0.47 -18.16 -3.77
CA ALA A 1 -1.94 -18.02 -3.96
C ALA A 1 -2.33 -17.48 -5.33
N GLY A 2 -1.65 -16.44 -5.87
CA GLY A 2 -2.00 -15.88 -7.20
C GLY A 2 -1.85 -16.89 -8.35
N ARG A 3 -0.70 -17.57 -8.45
CA ARG A 3 -0.40 -18.53 -9.51
C ARG A 3 -1.47 -19.63 -9.69
N SER A 4 -2.05 -20.14 -8.60
CA SER A 4 -3.08 -21.18 -8.68
C SER A 4 -4.45 -20.69 -9.17
N ARG A 5 -4.67 -19.37 -9.25
CA ARG A 5 -5.91 -18.76 -9.73
C ARG A 5 -5.84 -18.33 -11.19
N VAL A 6 -4.65 -18.12 -11.74
CA VAL A 6 -4.45 -17.58 -13.11
C VAL A 6 -5.18 -18.43 -14.15
N SER A 7 -5.00 -19.75 -14.16
CA SER A 7 -5.67 -20.63 -15.14
C SER A 7 -7.17 -20.79 -14.94
N ARG A 8 -7.72 -20.38 -13.78
CA ARG A 8 -9.17 -20.35 -13.56
C ARG A 8 -9.79 -19.09 -14.15
N LEU A 9 -9.11 -17.95 -13.97
CA LEU A 9 -9.51 -16.66 -14.55
C LEU A 9 -9.32 -16.64 -16.05
N PHE A 10 -8.19 -17.17 -16.54
CA PHE A 10 -7.80 -17.18 -17.94
C PHE A 10 -7.65 -18.62 -18.44
N PRO A 11 -8.74 -19.30 -18.83
CA PRO A 11 -8.67 -20.71 -19.23
C PRO A 11 -7.89 -20.90 -20.52
N ALA A 12 -7.16 -22.00 -20.64
CA ALA A 12 -6.48 -22.39 -21.88
C ALA A 12 -7.48 -22.91 -22.94
N PRO A 13 -7.12 -22.86 -24.23
CA PRO A 13 -7.73 -23.71 -25.24
C PRO A 13 -7.63 -25.21 -24.89
N TYR A 14 -8.39 -26.06 -25.57
CA TYR A 14 -8.39 -27.49 -25.29
C TYR A 14 -6.99 -28.09 -25.42
N LEU A 15 -6.56 -28.84 -24.41
CA LEU A 15 -5.26 -29.54 -24.35
C LEU A 15 -4.03 -28.61 -24.33
N GLU A 16 -4.21 -27.31 -24.10
CA GLU A 16 -3.11 -26.34 -24.03
C GLU A 16 -2.84 -25.85 -22.60
N THR A 17 -1.69 -25.18 -22.42
CA THR A 17 -1.32 -24.53 -21.16
C THR A 17 -1.22 -23.02 -21.35
N ASN A 18 -2.06 -22.28 -20.64
CA ASN A 18 -2.16 -20.81 -20.72
C ASN A 18 -1.06 -20.08 -19.91
N HIS A 19 -0.41 -20.75 -18.96
CA HIS A 19 0.60 -20.16 -18.09
C HIS A 19 1.67 -21.20 -17.72
N PRO A 20 2.61 -21.51 -18.64
CA PRO A 20 3.68 -22.47 -18.39
C PRO A 20 4.63 -22.03 -17.27
N ASP A 21 5.01 -20.75 -17.23
CA ASP A 21 5.92 -20.17 -16.24
C ASP A 21 5.62 -18.68 -16.00
N GLU A 22 6.29 -18.05 -15.04
CA GLU A 22 6.04 -16.66 -14.63
C GLU A 22 6.47 -15.62 -15.66
N HIS A 23 7.24 -16.03 -16.67
CA HIS A 23 7.77 -15.16 -17.71
C HIS A 23 7.06 -15.36 -19.05
N ARG A 24 6.17 -16.36 -19.16
CA ARG A 24 5.53 -16.75 -20.42
C ARG A 24 4.03 -16.95 -20.23
N ARG A 25 3.25 -16.23 -21.03
CA ARG A 25 1.81 -16.40 -21.18
C ARG A 25 1.51 -17.16 -22.46
N GLY A 26 0.76 -18.26 -22.35
CA GLY A 26 0.24 -19.02 -23.49
C GLY A 26 -1.08 -18.45 -24.00
N GLU A 27 -1.71 -19.15 -24.94
CA GLU A 27 -3.01 -18.77 -25.47
C GLU A 27 -4.10 -18.88 -24.39
N VAL A 28 -5.11 -18.00 -24.47
CA VAL A 28 -6.24 -17.95 -23.55
C VAL A 28 -7.55 -17.97 -24.32
N ALA A 29 -8.50 -18.76 -23.85
CA ALA A 29 -9.82 -18.93 -24.45
C ALA A 29 -10.89 -18.36 -23.50
N GLU A 30 -10.84 -17.05 -23.28
CA GLU A 30 -11.64 -16.31 -22.29
C GLU A 30 -13.16 -16.46 -22.45
N HIS A 31 -13.63 -16.72 -23.67
CA HIS A 31 -15.04 -17.00 -23.96
C HIS A 31 -15.57 -18.25 -23.23
N ARG A 32 -14.69 -19.22 -22.92
CA ARG A 32 -15.07 -20.49 -22.27
C ARG A 32 -15.61 -20.30 -20.85
N ASN A 33 -15.18 -19.23 -20.17
CA ASN A 33 -15.62 -18.92 -18.82
C ASN A 33 -16.34 -17.55 -18.72
N ALA A 34 -16.68 -16.91 -19.83
CA ALA A 34 -17.25 -15.54 -19.84
C ALA A 34 -18.48 -15.36 -18.94
N HIS A 35 -19.40 -16.33 -18.94
CA HIS A 35 -20.61 -16.30 -18.11
C HIS A 35 -20.48 -17.09 -16.79
N ARG A 36 -19.28 -17.56 -16.47
CA ARG A 36 -18.98 -18.24 -15.20
C ARG A 36 -18.47 -17.23 -14.18
N PRO A 37 -18.52 -17.54 -12.87
CA PRO A 37 -18.06 -16.62 -11.83
C PRO A 37 -16.65 -16.08 -12.08
N GLU A 38 -15.73 -16.88 -12.62
CA GLU A 38 -14.36 -16.45 -12.92
C GLU A 38 -14.28 -15.43 -14.05
N GLY A 39 -15.07 -15.58 -15.12
CA GLY A 39 -15.11 -14.62 -16.22
C GLY A 39 -15.81 -13.32 -15.85
N LEU A 40 -16.88 -13.40 -15.04
CA LEU A 40 -17.54 -12.23 -14.47
C LEU A 40 -16.61 -11.47 -13.50
N LEU A 41 -15.86 -12.20 -12.68
CA LEU A 41 -14.86 -11.59 -11.79
C LEU A 41 -13.76 -10.91 -12.61
N ARG A 42 -13.28 -11.52 -13.69
CA ARG A 42 -12.33 -10.87 -14.60
C ARG A 42 -12.90 -9.56 -15.17
N ALA A 43 -14.11 -9.58 -15.71
CA ALA A 43 -14.77 -8.38 -16.25
C ALA A 43 -14.92 -7.27 -15.19
N LEU A 44 -15.22 -7.64 -13.93
CA LEU A 44 -15.25 -6.67 -12.82
C LEU A 44 -13.89 -5.97 -12.63
N PHE A 45 -12.78 -6.71 -12.69
CA PHE A 45 -11.45 -6.12 -12.57
C PHE A 45 -11.12 -5.25 -13.79
N ASP A 46 -11.46 -5.70 -14.99
CA ASP A 46 -11.18 -4.98 -16.23
C ASP A 46 -11.94 -3.63 -16.29
N ASP A 47 -13.22 -3.63 -15.91
CA ASP A 47 -14.10 -2.48 -16.11
C ASP A 47 -14.21 -1.55 -14.89
N GLN A 48 -14.01 -2.06 -13.66
CA GLN A 48 -14.33 -1.31 -12.44
C GLN A 48 -13.14 -1.08 -11.51
N VAL A 49 -12.16 -1.99 -11.48
CA VAL A 49 -11.06 -1.92 -10.52
C VAL A 49 -9.89 -1.14 -11.12
N HIS A 50 -9.69 0.06 -10.60
CA HIS A 50 -8.63 0.95 -11.06
C HIS A 50 -7.28 0.59 -10.41
N ASP A 51 -6.22 0.62 -11.21
CA ASP A 51 -4.85 0.46 -10.73
C ASP A 51 -4.24 1.81 -10.33
N SER A 52 -4.29 2.14 -9.03
CA SER A 52 -3.69 3.38 -8.51
C SER A 52 -2.17 3.41 -8.62
N ARG A 53 -1.51 2.29 -8.92
CA ARG A 53 -0.05 2.20 -9.04
C ARG A 53 0.44 2.48 -10.45
N ALA A 54 -0.44 2.39 -11.45
CA ALA A 54 -0.12 2.70 -12.83
C ALA A 54 0.35 4.16 -13.00
N TRP A 55 -0.03 5.06 -12.09
CA TRP A 55 0.34 6.47 -12.13
C TRP A 55 1.75 6.77 -11.61
N PHE A 56 2.40 5.83 -10.90
CA PHE A 56 3.75 6.01 -10.36
C PHE A 56 4.85 5.34 -11.20
N PHE A 57 4.58 5.09 -12.50
CA PHE A 57 5.61 4.66 -13.44
C PHE A 57 6.55 5.83 -13.76
N TYR A 58 7.53 6.08 -12.89
CA TYR A 58 8.66 6.97 -13.16
C TYR A 58 9.64 6.32 -14.16
N ASP A 59 10.38 7.15 -14.91
CA ASP A 59 11.40 6.75 -15.90
C ASP A 59 12.51 5.81 -15.37
N LEU A 60 12.64 5.67 -14.05
CA LEU A 60 13.61 4.81 -13.37
C LEU A 60 13.18 3.33 -13.23
N GLY A 61 12.05 2.95 -13.83
CA GLY A 61 11.59 1.57 -13.88
C GLY A 61 10.72 1.16 -12.69
N ARG A 62 10.16 -0.05 -12.79
CA ARG A 62 9.29 -0.66 -11.77
C ARG A 62 9.98 -0.54 -10.41
N GLU A 63 9.28 -0.02 -9.40
CA GLU A 63 9.72 -0.11 -8.00
C GLU A 63 10.35 -1.50 -7.77
N LEU A 64 11.60 -1.57 -7.30
CA LEU A 64 12.24 -2.85 -7.00
C LEU A 64 11.37 -3.57 -5.94
N GLY A 65 10.65 -4.60 -6.37
CA GLY A 65 9.67 -5.27 -5.51
C GLY A 65 8.40 -4.44 -5.26
N GLY A 66 7.94 -3.70 -6.27
CA GLY A 66 6.81 -2.78 -6.18
C GLY A 66 5.62 -3.34 -5.44
N SER A 67 4.86 -2.43 -4.82
CA SER A 67 3.84 -2.79 -3.84
C SER A 67 2.73 -3.73 -4.34
N TYR A 68 2.68 -4.07 -5.64
CA TYR A 68 1.91 -5.19 -6.19
C TYR A 68 2.11 -6.52 -5.45
N PHE A 69 3.34 -6.81 -5.01
CA PHE A 69 3.66 -8.04 -4.28
C PHE A 69 3.65 -7.86 -2.75
N ALA A 70 3.53 -6.62 -2.26
CA ALA A 70 3.35 -6.33 -0.85
C ALA A 70 1.86 -6.34 -0.49
N GLU A 71 1.52 -6.90 0.67
CA GLU A 71 0.17 -6.77 1.20
C GLU A 71 -0.02 -5.36 1.77
N ARG A 72 -1.24 -4.85 1.67
CA ARG A 72 -1.60 -3.56 2.26
C ARG A 72 -1.41 -3.62 3.78
N MET A 73 -0.75 -2.60 4.32
CA MET A 73 -0.67 -2.38 5.76
C MET A 73 -2.06 -2.02 6.31
N LEU A 74 -2.45 -2.72 7.36
CA LEU A 74 -3.72 -2.53 8.06
C LEU A 74 -3.41 -2.40 9.56
N PHE A 75 -4.03 -1.43 10.21
CA PHE A 75 -3.88 -1.15 11.64
C PHE A 75 -5.20 -1.45 12.37
N PHE A 76 -5.11 -2.10 13.52
CA PHE A 76 -6.21 -2.43 14.42
C PHE A 76 -5.90 -1.78 15.79
N GLY A 77 -6.27 -0.52 15.95
CA GLY A 77 -5.79 0.30 17.05
C GLY A 77 -4.26 0.43 16.99
N GLU A 78 -3.58 -0.02 18.03
CA GLU A 78 -2.10 0.03 18.14
C GLU A 78 -1.39 -1.14 17.47
N ARG A 79 -2.13 -2.12 16.91
CA ARG A 79 -1.52 -3.31 16.28
C ARG A 79 -1.53 -3.20 14.76
N GLY A 80 -0.38 -3.44 14.14
CA GLY A 80 -0.27 -3.63 12.69
C GLY A 80 -0.45 -5.10 12.29
N ARG A 81 -0.92 -5.35 11.07
CA ARG A 81 -0.93 -6.69 10.46
C ARG A 81 0.49 -7.30 10.34
N ARG A 82 1.50 -6.45 10.18
CA ARG A 82 2.91 -6.83 10.03
C ARG A 82 3.71 -6.14 11.11
N GLU A 83 4.84 -6.74 11.44
CA GLU A 83 5.85 -6.12 12.29
C GLU A 83 6.39 -4.86 11.60
N LEU A 84 6.53 -3.79 12.37
CA LEU A 84 7.03 -2.51 11.90
C LEU A 84 8.19 -2.08 12.78
N VAL A 85 9.15 -1.43 12.14
CA VAL A 85 10.25 -0.73 12.81
C VAL A 85 10.04 0.76 12.58
N LEU A 86 10.16 1.53 13.65
CA LEU A 86 10.10 2.98 13.56
C LEU A 86 11.47 3.49 13.13
N TYR A 87 11.56 4.12 11.98
CA TYR A 87 12.77 4.83 11.60
C TYR A 87 12.74 6.24 12.21
N ARG A 88 13.78 6.57 12.98
CA ARG A 88 14.02 7.92 13.53
C ARG A 88 15.31 8.45 12.93
N GLU A 89 15.29 9.72 12.52
CA GLU A 89 16.52 10.43 12.18
C GLU A 89 17.18 10.94 13.47
N ASP A 90 18.46 10.60 13.67
CA ASP A 90 19.30 11.12 14.74
C ASP A 90 20.62 11.59 14.12
N ASN A 91 20.92 12.88 14.23
CA ASN A 91 22.12 13.53 13.67
C ASN A 91 22.37 13.22 12.18
N GLY A 92 21.33 13.18 11.36
CA GLY A 92 21.43 12.91 9.92
C GLY A 92 21.55 11.42 9.56
N GLN A 93 21.42 10.52 10.53
CA GLN A 93 21.44 9.08 10.32
C GLN A 93 20.06 8.47 10.59
N MET A 94 19.60 7.61 9.69
CA MET A 94 18.35 6.86 9.87
C MET A 94 18.59 5.65 10.78
N ILE A 95 18.02 5.68 11.98
CA ILE A 95 18.12 4.60 12.97
C ILE A 95 16.80 3.84 13.04
N ALA A 96 16.87 2.53 12.93
CA ALA A 96 15.76 1.62 13.17
C ALA A 96 15.55 1.45 14.68
N VAL A 97 14.44 1.94 15.20
CA VAL A 97 14.02 1.83 16.60
C VAL A 97 12.83 0.87 16.65
N ASN A 98 12.94 -0.18 17.46
CA ASN A 98 11.76 -0.99 17.79
C ASN A 98 10.79 -0.08 18.54
N PRO A 99 9.53 0.08 18.07
CA PRO A 99 8.55 0.84 18.81
C PRO A 99 8.36 0.14 20.16
N ASP A 100 8.91 0.72 21.22
CA ASP A 100 8.74 0.22 22.59
C ASP A 100 7.23 0.15 22.84
N PRO A 101 6.64 -1.01 23.21
CA PRO A 101 5.19 -1.15 23.29
C PRO A 101 4.53 -0.29 24.38
N ARG A 102 5.30 0.52 25.11
CA ARG A 102 4.80 1.37 26.20
C ARG A 102 5.59 2.68 26.27
N PRO A 103 5.08 3.78 25.71
CA PRO A 103 5.30 5.06 26.33
C PRO A 103 4.43 5.09 27.60
N ASP A 104 5.05 4.79 28.73
CA ASP A 104 4.59 5.07 30.08
C ASP A 104 3.38 4.24 30.56
N ALA A 105 3.61 3.39 31.57
CA ALA A 105 2.61 2.48 32.16
C ALA A 105 1.49 3.16 32.98
N ASN A 106 1.24 4.45 32.76
CA ASN A 106 0.08 5.18 33.31
C ASN A 106 -0.14 6.47 32.50
N PRO A 107 -0.75 6.39 31.30
CA PRO A 107 -1.22 7.59 30.63
C PRO A 107 -2.27 8.27 31.53
N PRO A 108 -2.29 9.62 31.62
CA PRO A 108 -3.41 10.30 32.25
C PRO A 108 -4.72 9.80 31.61
N VAL A 109 -5.74 9.56 32.42
CA VAL A 109 -7.07 9.17 31.91
C VAL A 109 -7.65 10.37 31.18
N LEU A 110 -7.30 10.48 29.91
CA LEU A 110 -7.87 11.45 28.98
C LEU A 110 -9.21 10.92 28.52
N THR A 111 -10.19 11.82 28.44
CA THR A 111 -11.43 11.54 27.72
C THR A 111 -11.11 11.25 26.25
N GLU A 112 -11.99 10.51 25.57
CA GLU A 112 -11.79 10.17 24.16
C GLU A 112 -11.63 11.43 23.28
N ALA A 113 -12.35 12.51 23.63
CA ALA A 113 -12.22 13.79 22.94
C ALA A 113 -10.82 14.41 23.09
N GLU A 114 -10.25 14.39 24.29
CA GLU A 114 -8.89 14.90 24.53
C GLU A 114 -7.83 14.04 23.86
N ARG A 115 -8.03 12.71 23.81
CA ARG A 115 -7.15 11.79 23.09
C ARG A 115 -7.16 12.07 21.59
N ILE A 116 -8.34 12.23 20.99
CA ILE A 116 -8.50 12.58 19.58
C ILE A 116 -7.86 13.94 19.29
N ALA A 117 -8.11 14.96 20.12
CA ALA A 117 -7.53 16.29 19.93
C ALA A 117 -5.99 16.25 19.98
N ARG A 118 -5.42 15.49 20.93
CA ARG A 118 -3.97 15.32 21.04
C ARG A 118 -3.37 14.62 19.83
N LEU A 119 -4.02 13.57 19.33
CA LEU A 119 -3.59 12.88 18.11
C LEU A 119 -3.67 13.80 16.89
N GLN A 120 -4.76 14.54 16.73
CA GLN A 120 -4.90 15.53 15.66
C GLN A 120 -3.81 16.59 15.72
N GLN A 121 -3.50 17.11 16.91
CA GLN A 121 -2.44 18.10 17.09
C GLN A 121 -1.05 17.52 16.79
N ALA A 122 -0.77 16.30 17.24
CA ALA A 122 0.50 15.61 16.97
C ALA A 122 0.69 15.33 15.47
N VAL A 123 -0.38 15.01 14.76
CA VAL A 123 -0.35 14.84 13.30
C VAL A 123 -0.17 16.19 12.62
N MET A 124 -0.93 17.24 12.99
CA MET A 124 -0.94 18.52 12.28
C MET A 124 0.28 19.41 12.51
N ALA A 125 0.89 19.37 13.68
CA ALA A 125 2.05 20.22 14.00
C ALA A 125 3.20 20.12 12.98
N PRO A 126 3.68 18.93 12.56
CA PRO A 126 4.76 18.83 11.57
C PRO A 126 4.33 19.31 10.17
N PHE A 127 3.08 19.10 9.75
CA PHE A 127 2.60 19.66 8.47
C PHE A 127 2.53 21.18 8.52
N ASN A 128 2.01 21.75 9.61
CA ASN A 128 1.93 23.20 9.80
C ASN A 128 3.32 23.84 9.79
N ALA A 129 4.29 23.22 10.47
CA ALA A 129 5.68 23.67 10.45
C ALA A 129 6.29 23.62 9.03
N PHE A 130 6.04 22.53 8.29
CA PHE A 130 6.49 22.40 6.90
C PHE A 130 5.89 23.48 5.99
N TYR A 131 4.59 23.75 6.11
CA TYR A 131 3.94 24.78 5.29
C TYR A 131 4.37 26.20 5.69
N ALA A 132 4.54 26.48 6.99
CA ALA A 132 5.03 27.77 7.46
C ALA A 132 6.45 28.07 6.95
N ALA A 133 7.39 27.12 7.06
CA ALA A 133 8.75 27.28 6.54
C ALA A 133 8.78 27.50 5.01
N ARG A 134 7.76 27.01 4.29
CA ARG A 134 7.64 27.17 2.83
C ARG A 134 6.97 28.49 2.42
N GLU A 135 6.22 29.12 3.31
CA GLU A 135 5.73 30.48 3.12
C GLU A 135 6.83 31.50 3.45
N GLU A 136 7.60 31.30 4.52
CA GLU A 136 8.75 32.17 4.86
C GLU A 136 9.82 32.17 3.75
N GLY A 137 10.09 31.02 3.12
CA GLY A 137 11.02 30.92 1.99
C GLY A 137 10.55 31.57 0.68
N LYS A 138 9.29 32.03 0.59
CA LYS A 138 8.79 32.82 -0.54
C LYS A 138 8.97 34.32 -0.34
N ASP A 139 8.99 34.78 0.90
CA ASP A 139 9.14 36.20 1.23
C ASP A 139 10.60 36.70 1.09
N GLU A 140 11.58 35.79 1.14
CA GLU A 140 13.00 36.10 0.89
C GLU A 140 13.39 36.19 -0.60
N GLN A 141 12.46 35.92 -1.54
CA GLN A 141 12.69 35.99 -2.99
C GLN A 141 11.98 37.15 -3.70
N SER A 142 11.40 38.12 -2.97
CA SER A 142 10.75 39.31 -3.54
C SER A 142 11.49 40.61 -3.32
#